data_AF-X1PP94-F1
#
_entry.id   AF-X1PP94-F1
#
_cell.length_a   1.000
_cell.length_b   1.000
_cell.length_c   1.000
_cell.angle_alpha   90.00
_cell.angle_beta   90.00
_cell.angle_gamma   90.00
#
_symmetry.space_group_name_H-M   'P 1'
#
loop_
_entity.id
_entity.type
_entity.pdbx_description
1 polymer ?
#
loop_
_entity_poly.entity_id
_entity_poly.type
_entity_poly.pdbx_seq_one_letter_code
_entity_poly.pdbx_strand_id
1 'polypeptide(L)'
;MIKKGHLYYPSEEFKKSAWVNNRAIYKKAAKDPVKFWEGLAKDLVWFKKWNKAFIHKPPYFEWFVGGKINITENALDKNLETRRNKVALIWEPEPVEERQRVFTYYDLFREVNRFANALKKLGVKKGDRIGIYLPMIPEVIIAMLGCARIGAVHSVVFSAFSSRALNIRLRDTKAKVLITADGYYRKGKVIDLKKNADEGIKKTE
;
A
#
# COMPACT_ATOMS: atom_id res chain seq x y z
N MET A 1 20.44 -16.49 -14.29
CA MET A 1 19.61 -17.11 -15.35
C MET A 1 20.53 -17.73 -16.39
N ILE A 2 20.09 -18.76 -17.11
CA ILE A 2 20.84 -19.48 -18.13
C ILE A 2 20.19 -19.23 -19.49
N LYS A 3 20.95 -18.67 -20.45
CA LYS A 3 20.47 -18.43 -21.81
C LYS A 3 20.53 -19.74 -22.62
N LYS A 4 19.45 -20.10 -23.31
CA LYS A 4 19.39 -21.20 -24.28
C LYS A 4 18.61 -20.72 -25.52
N GLY A 5 19.32 -20.50 -26.63
CA GLY A 5 18.76 -19.85 -27.81
C GLY A 5 18.31 -18.41 -27.50
N HIS A 6 17.06 -18.09 -27.84
CA HIS A 6 16.42 -16.80 -27.56
C HIS A 6 15.69 -16.77 -26.20
N LEU A 7 15.79 -17.85 -25.41
CA LEU A 7 15.10 -17.99 -24.13
C LEU A 7 16.08 -17.92 -22.95
N TYR A 8 15.58 -17.41 -21.81
CA TYR A 8 16.29 -17.37 -20.55
C TYR A 8 15.57 -18.26 -19.53
N TYR A 9 16.32 -19.17 -18.91
CA TYR A 9 15.81 -20.12 -17.92
C TYR A 9 16.36 -19.79 -16.54
N PRO A 10 15.62 -20.07 -15.45
CA PRO A 10 16.17 -19.98 -14.11
C PRO A 10 17.33 -20.99 -13.94
N SER A 11 18.35 -20.61 -13.15
CA SER A 11 19.41 -21.54 -12.76
C SER A 11 18.86 -22.63 -11.84
N GLU A 12 19.54 -23.78 -11.78
CA GLU A 12 19.13 -24.88 -10.88
C GLU A 12 19.12 -24.44 -9.41
N GLU A 13 20.08 -23.62 -9.00
CA GLU A 13 20.12 -23.01 -7.68
C GLU A 13 18.86 -22.17 -7.39
N PHE A 14 18.45 -21.32 -8.33
CA PHE A 14 17.25 -20.51 -8.18
C PHE A 14 15.98 -21.37 -8.11
N LYS A 15 15.91 -22.46 -8.87
CA LYS A 15 14.76 -23.39 -8.81
C LYS A 15 14.63 -24.05 -7.44
N LYS A 16 15.75 -24.35 -6.76
CA LYS A 16 15.74 -24.97 -5.43
C LYS A 16 15.24 -24.03 -4.34
N SER A 17 15.54 -22.73 -4.41
CA SER A 17 15.10 -21.72 -3.44
C SER A 17 13.76 -21.07 -3.78
N ALA A 18 13.17 -21.39 -4.94
CA ALA A 18 11.88 -20.85 -5.35
C ALA A 18 10.74 -21.38 -4.47
N TRP A 19 9.92 -20.46 -3.97
CA TRP A 19 8.72 -20.76 -3.18
C TRP A 19 7.69 -21.60 -3.95
N VAL A 20 7.65 -21.47 -5.27
CA VAL A 20 6.83 -22.26 -6.17
C VAL A 20 7.73 -22.84 -7.25
N ASN A 21 8.04 -24.12 -7.14
CA ASN A 21 8.91 -24.84 -8.07
C ASN A 21 8.19 -25.97 -8.82
N ASN A 22 6.90 -26.19 -8.54
CA ASN A 22 6.11 -27.27 -9.13
C ASN A 22 4.89 -26.73 -9.90
N ARG A 23 4.78 -27.08 -11.18
CA ARG A 23 3.66 -26.69 -12.06
C ARG A 23 2.30 -27.28 -11.63
N ALA A 24 2.27 -28.28 -10.74
CA ALA A 24 1.04 -28.84 -10.21
C ALA A 24 0.14 -27.80 -9.53
N ILE A 25 0.71 -26.68 -9.04
CA ILE A 25 -0.07 -25.56 -8.47
C ILE A 25 -1.11 -25.02 -9.45
N TYR A 26 -0.78 -24.94 -10.74
CA TYR A 26 -1.71 -24.45 -11.77
C TYR A 26 -2.87 -25.42 -11.98
N LYS A 27 -2.60 -26.74 -12.01
CA LYS A 27 -3.65 -27.76 -12.10
C LYS A 27 -4.56 -27.72 -10.86
N LYS A 28 -3.98 -27.52 -9.67
CA LYS A 28 -4.73 -27.37 -8.42
C LYS A 28 -5.63 -26.13 -8.44
N ALA A 29 -5.10 -24.98 -8.86
CA ALA A 29 -5.85 -23.73 -8.96
C ALA A 29 -6.97 -23.81 -10.00
N ALA A 30 -6.73 -24.46 -11.16
CA ALA A 30 -7.72 -24.60 -12.22
C ALA A 30 -8.88 -25.54 -11.85
N LYS A 31 -8.65 -26.55 -10.99
CA LYS A 31 -9.68 -27.52 -10.59
C LYS A 31 -10.83 -26.88 -9.80
N ASP A 32 -10.49 -25.98 -8.88
CA ASP A 32 -11.47 -25.22 -8.08
C ASP A 32 -10.83 -23.88 -7.66
N PRO A 33 -10.97 -22.83 -8.50
CA PRO A 33 -10.33 -21.54 -8.24
C PRO A 33 -10.80 -20.90 -6.92
N VAL A 34 -12.08 -21.08 -6.57
CA VAL A 34 -12.65 -20.50 -5.35
C VAL A 34 -12.03 -21.15 -4.12
N LYS A 35 -12.01 -22.49 -4.03
CA LYS A 35 -11.37 -23.18 -2.89
C LYS A 35 -9.87 -22.94 -2.84
N PHE A 36 -9.21 -22.80 -3.99
CA PHE A 36 -7.78 -22.49 -4.04
C PHE A 36 -7.48 -21.14 -3.38
N TRP A 37 -8.16 -20.08 -3.81
CA TRP A 37 -7.97 -18.73 -3.23
C TRP A 37 -8.48 -18.64 -1.80
N GLU A 38 -9.57 -19.33 -1.48
CA GLU A 38 -10.06 -19.45 -0.10
C GLU A 38 -9.02 -20.09 0.83
N GLY A 39 -8.31 -21.12 0.35
CA GLY A 39 -7.21 -21.74 1.06
C GLY A 39 -6.11 -20.74 1.41
N LEU A 40 -5.63 -19.99 0.41
CA LEU A 40 -4.58 -18.98 0.60
C LEU A 40 -5.01 -17.81 1.50
N ALA A 41 -6.29 -17.40 1.42
CA ALA A 41 -6.82 -16.33 2.26
C ALA A 41 -6.80 -16.68 3.75
N LYS A 42 -6.70 -17.97 4.12
CA LYS A 42 -6.64 -18.39 5.53
C LYS A 42 -5.35 -17.97 6.22
N ASP A 43 -4.27 -17.75 5.48
CA ASP A 43 -2.95 -17.35 6.00
C ASP A 43 -2.91 -15.88 6.46
N LEU A 44 -3.95 -15.10 6.13
CA LEU A 44 -4.13 -13.75 6.63
C LEU A 44 -4.78 -13.77 8.03
N VAL A 45 -4.52 -12.72 8.80
CA VAL A 45 -5.20 -12.43 10.06
C VAL A 45 -6.56 -11.82 9.75
N TRP A 46 -7.63 -12.49 10.17
CA TRP A 46 -9.01 -12.03 10.04
C TRP A 46 -9.60 -11.78 11.41
N PHE A 47 -10.20 -10.61 11.62
CA PHE A 47 -11.00 -10.33 12.81
C PHE A 47 -12.30 -11.12 12.83
N LYS A 48 -12.86 -11.37 11.64
CA LYS A 48 -14.01 -12.25 11.44
C LYS A 48 -13.81 -13.00 10.13
N LYS A 49 -13.91 -14.33 10.17
CA LYS A 49 -13.89 -15.15 8.94
C LYS A 49 -15.16 -14.90 8.11
N TRP A 50 -15.01 -15.02 6.81
CA TRP A 50 -16.11 -14.84 5.86
C TRP A 50 -17.14 -15.98 5.98
N ASN A 51 -18.38 -15.68 5.58
CA ASN A 51 -19.45 -16.67 5.49
C ASN A 51 -19.45 -17.37 4.12
N LYS A 52 -19.07 -16.64 3.06
CA LYS A 52 -19.01 -17.15 1.69
C LYS A 52 -17.77 -16.62 0.99
N ALA A 53 -16.98 -17.52 0.40
CA ALA A 53 -15.71 -17.16 -0.23
C ALA A 53 -15.89 -16.33 -1.50
N PHE A 54 -16.89 -16.64 -2.33
CA PHE A 54 -17.10 -15.96 -3.59
C PHE A 54 -18.59 -15.92 -3.98
N ILE A 55 -19.04 -14.75 -4.46
CA ILE A 55 -20.35 -14.56 -5.10
C ILE A 55 -20.09 -13.86 -6.44
N HIS A 56 -20.70 -14.36 -7.51
CA HIS A 56 -20.66 -13.73 -8.81
C HIS A 56 -22.08 -13.45 -9.29
N LYS A 57 -22.38 -12.18 -9.55
CA LYS A 57 -23.64 -11.68 -10.10
C LYS A 57 -23.28 -10.58 -11.12
N PRO A 58 -22.93 -10.95 -12.36
CA PRO A 58 -22.46 -10.00 -13.38
C PRO A 58 -23.33 -8.73 -13.44
N PRO A 59 -22.74 -7.52 -13.53
CA PRO A 59 -21.30 -7.25 -13.72
C PRO A 59 -20.47 -7.29 -12.41
N TYR A 60 -21.09 -7.61 -11.28
CA TYR A 60 -20.46 -7.53 -9.96
C TYR A 60 -20.01 -8.89 -9.43
N PHE A 61 -18.98 -8.87 -8.60
CA PHE A 61 -18.54 -10.03 -7.84
C PHE A 61 -18.02 -9.59 -6.47
N GLU A 62 -18.07 -10.51 -5.51
CA GLU A 62 -17.63 -10.27 -4.14
C GLU A 62 -16.78 -11.44 -3.66
N TRP A 63 -15.67 -11.13 -2.98
CA TRP A 63 -14.82 -12.10 -2.31
C TRP A 63 -14.92 -11.96 -0.79
N PHE A 64 -14.91 -13.10 -0.10
CA PHE A 64 -14.85 -13.19 1.36
C PHE A 64 -15.98 -12.42 2.06
N VAL A 65 -17.22 -12.63 1.61
CA VAL A 65 -18.42 -11.94 2.07
C VAL A 65 -18.64 -12.15 3.56
N GLY A 66 -18.83 -11.05 4.29
CA GLY A 66 -18.98 -11.03 5.76
C GLY A 66 -17.65 -11.11 6.52
N GLY A 67 -16.53 -11.27 5.83
CA GLY A 67 -15.19 -11.25 6.43
C GLY A 67 -14.82 -9.84 6.91
N LYS A 68 -14.10 -9.76 8.04
CA LYS A 68 -13.55 -8.51 8.57
C LYS A 68 -12.04 -8.66 8.74
N ILE A 69 -11.31 -7.73 8.15
CA ILE A 69 -9.85 -7.68 8.13
C ILE A 69 -9.40 -6.23 8.10
N ASN A 70 -8.15 -5.98 8.51
CA ASN A 70 -7.47 -4.72 8.29
C ASN A 70 -6.09 -5.00 7.68
N ILE A 71 -5.70 -4.21 6.68
CA ILE A 71 -4.42 -4.36 6.00
C ILE A 71 -3.24 -4.14 6.96
N THR A 72 -3.35 -3.21 7.91
CA THR A 72 -2.23 -2.90 8.80
C THR A 72 -1.96 -4.04 9.76
N GLU A 73 -2.98 -4.78 10.19
CA GLU A 73 -2.77 -5.97 11.03
C GLU A 73 -1.92 -7.02 10.33
N ASN A 74 -2.17 -7.19 9.03
CA ASN A 74 -1.47 -8.17 8.22
C ASN A 74 -0.10 -7.70 7.77
N ALA A 75 0.07 -6.39 7.58
CA ALA A 75 1.33 -5.79 7.13
C ALA A 75 2.27 -5.48 8.30
N LEU A 76 1.75 -5.11 9.47
CA LEU A 76 2.49 -4.58 10.61
C LEU A 76 2.24 -5.39 11.89
N ASP A 77 1.01 -5.35 12.44
CA ASP A 77 0.74 -5.78 13.82
C ASP A 77 1.12 -7.25 14.06
N LYS A 78 0.79 -8.16 13.13
CA LYS A 78 1.16 -9.58 13.25
C LYS A 78 2.67 -9.85 13.33
N ASN A 79 3.49 -8.90 12.88
CA ASN A 79 4.94 -9.01 12.91
C ASN A 79 5.53 -8.51 14.23
N LEU A 80 4.77 -7.85 15.10
CA LEU A 80 5.30 -7.23 16.32
C LEU A 80 5.71 -8.24 17.39
N GLU A 81 5.10 -9.43 17.42
CA GLU A 81 5.45 -10.46 18.40
C GLU A 81 6.79 -11.15 18.06
N THR A 82 7.00 -11.47 16.79
CA THR A 82 8.11 -12.34 16.35
C THR A 82 9.21 -11.62 15.57
N ARG A 83 8.89 -10.46 14.99
CA ARG A 83 9.75 -9.76 14.03
C ARG A 83 9.84 -8.26 14.31
N ARG A 84 9.57 -7.86 15.57
CA ARG A 84 9.52 -6.46 16.02
C ARG A 84 10.66 -5.58 15.51
N ASN A 85 11.89 -6.06 15.69
CA ASN A 85 13.13 -5.34 15.38
C ASN A 85 13.65 -5.64 13.97
N LYS A 86 12.94 -6.46 13.18
CA LYS A 86 13.31 -6.70 11.79
C LYS A 86 13.00 -5.45 10.98
N VAL A 87 13.93 -5.08 10.10
CA VAL A 87 13.75 -3.99 9.14
C VAL A 87 12.54 -4.27 8.25
N ALA A 88 11.64 -3.29 8.17
CA ALA A 88 10.41 -3.32 7.38
C ALA A 88 10.48 -2.34 6.19
N LEU A 89 11.11 -1.19 6.38
CA LEU A 89 11.29 -0.18 5.35
C LEU A 89 12.72 0.36 5.40
N ILE A 90 13.37 0.35 4.24
CA ILE A 90 14.62 1.07 4.00
C ILE A 90 14.28 2.14 2.98
N TRP A 91 14.53 3.39 3.33
CA TRP A 91 14.38 4.50 2.41
C TRP A 91 15.73 5.11 2.11
N GLU A 92 16.05 5.11 0.82
CA GLU A 92 17.23 5.73 0.27
C GLU A 92 16.86 7.13 -0.26
N PRO A 93 17.50 8.19 0.24
CA PRO A 93 17.33 9.53 -0.29
C PRO A 93 17.88 9.66 -1.71
N GLU A 94 17.45 10.69 -2.43
CA GLU A 94 18.09 11.06 -3.69
C GLU A 94 19.42 11.79 -3.48
N PRO A 95 19.53 12.81 -2.59
CA PRO A 95 20.83 13.35 -2.21
C PRO A 95 21.66 12.28 -1.49
N VAL A 96 22.88 12.03 -1.97
CA VAL A 96 23.76 11.00 -1.41
C VAL A 96 24.33 11.39 -0.04
N GLU A 97 24.31 12.68 0.28
CA GLU A 97 24.71 13.24 1.56
C GLU A 97 23.60 13.15 2.61
N GLU A 98 22.34 12.99 2.19
CA GLU A 98 21.23 12.77 3.11
C GLU A 98 21.31 11.34 3.66
N ARG A 99 21.04 11.21 4.96
CA ARG A 99 21.15 9.92 5.63
C ARG A 99 19.97 9.02 5.27
N GLN A 100 20.27 7.79 4.87
CA GLN A 100 19.29 6.71 4.75
C GLN A 100 18.45 6.57 6.04
N ARG A 101 17.14 6.37 5.87
CA ARG A 101 16.20 6.10 6.97
C ARG A 101 15.81 4.63 6.96
N VAL A 102 15.98 3.96 8.10
CA VAL A 102 15.65 2.54 8.27
C VAL A 102 14.62 2.42 9.39
N PHE A 103 13.51 1.75 9.10
CA PHE A 103 12.43 1.50 10.04
C PHE A 103 12.31 0.01 10.30
N THR A 104 12.34 -0.39 11.56
CA THR A 104 11.87 -1.72 11.96
C THR A 104 10.35 -1.81 11.84
N TYR A 105 9.79 -3.02 11.94
CA TYR A 105 8.33 -3.18 12.04
C TYR A 105 7.74 -2.35 13.19
N TYR A 106 8.44 -2.26 14.32
CA TYR A 106 7.98 -1.47 15.46
C TYR A 106 8.01 0.03 15.20
N ASP A 107 9.07 0.54 14.57
CA ASP A 107 9.16 1.96 14.23
C ASP A 107 8.05 2.36 13.26
N LEU A 108 7.86 1.57 12.19
CA LEU A 108 6.81 1.83 11.21
C LEU A 108 5.42 1.72 11.83
N PHE A 109 5.19 0.73 12.70
CA PHE A 109 3.94 0.61 13.47
C PHE A 109 3.66 1.86 14.31
N ARG A 110 4.67 2.38 15.03
CA ARG A 110 4.51 3.59 15.86
C ARG A 110 4.15 4.80 15.02
N GLU A 111 4.85 5.05 13.93
CA GLU A 111 4.58 6.19 13.05
C GLU A 111 3.19 6.09 12.38
N VAL A 112 2.81 4.89 11.93
CA VAL A 112 1.47 4.64 11.37
C VAL A 112 0.37 4.90 12.40
N ASN A 113 0.53 4.44 13.64
CA ASN A 113 -0.46 4.68 14.70
C ASN A 113 -0.53 6.18 15.08
N ARG A 114 0.62 6.85 15.17
CA ARG A 114 0.68 8.28 15.44
C ARG A 114 -0.06 9.07 14.36
N PHE A 115 0.21 8.77 13.09
CA PHE A 115 -0.43 9.44 11.96
C PHE A 115 -1.93 9.13 11.86
N ALA A 116 -2.33 7.86 12.05
CA ALA A 116 -3.73 7.46 12.13
C ALA A 116 -4.51 8.24 13.21
N ASN A 117 -3.90 8.46 14.37
CA ASN A 117 -4.51 9.25 15.44
C ASN A 117 -4.59 10.75 15.11
N ALA A 118 -3.63 11.29 14.36
CA ALA A 118 -3.72 12.66 13.84
C ALA A 118 -4.89 12.81 12.87
N LEU A 119 -5.08 11.86 11.94
CA LEU A 119 -6.24 11.86 11.03
C LEU A 119 -7.57 11.79 11.80
N LYS A 120 -7.66 10.95 12.83
CA LYS A 120 -8.84 10.89 13.70
C LYS A 120 -9.11 12.23 14.39
N LYS A 121 -8.08 12.92 14.88
CA LYS A 121 -8.22 14.27 15.47
C LYS A 121 -8.71 15.31 14.47
N LEU A 122 -8.36 15.18 13.19
CA LEU A 122 -8.90 15.99 12.09
C LEU A 122 -10.32 15.58 11.68
N GLY A 123 -10.95 14.66 12.41
CA GLY A 123 -12.33 14.24 12.18
C GLY A 123 -12.50 13.23 11.03
N VAL A 124 -11.43 12.58 10.57
CA VAL A 124 -11.50 11.53 9.54
C VAL A 124 -12.19 10.29 10.11
N LYS A 125 -13.18 9.78 9.36
CA LYS A 125 -13.97 8.60 9.71
C LYS A 125 -13.77 7.49 8.66
N LYS A 126 -14.19 6.28 9.02
CA LYS A 126 -14.22 5.15 8.08
C LYS A 126 -15.03 5.53 6.83
N GLY A 127 -14.45 5.29 5.65
CA GLY A 127 -15.06 5.62 4.35
C GLY A 127 -14.78 7.04 3.84
N ASP A 128 -14.20 7.93 4.67
CA ASP A 128 -13.72 9.22 4.17
C ASP A 128 -12.57 9.02 3.19
N ARG A 129 -12.53 9.84 2.14
CA ARG A 129 -11.48 9.81 1.12
C ARG A 129 -10.38 10.82 1.46
N ILE A 130 -9.13 10.39 1.37
CA ILE A 130 -7.96 11.18 1.73
C ILE A 130 -7.04 11.27 0.51
N GLY A 131 -6.77 12.47 0.03
CA GLY A 131 -5.78 12.71 -1.02
C GLY A 131 -4.37 12.58 -0.47
N ILE A 132 -3.50 11.85 -1.16
CA ILE A 132 -2.08 11.77 -0.85
C ILE A 132 -1.30 12.29 -2.05
N TYR A 133 -0.60 13.40 -1.88
CA TYR A 133 0.26 14.02 -2.88
C TYR A 133 1.65 14.17 -2.27
N LEU A 134 2.32 13.03 -2.13
CA LEU A 134 3.64 12.90 -1.51
C LEU A 134 4.64 12.31 -2.52
N PRO A 135 5.93 12.67 -2.41
CA PRO A 135 7.00 12.05 -3.16
C PRO A 135 7.34 10.67 -2.58
N MET A 136 8.38 10.02 -3.14
CA MET A 136 8.86 8.71 -2.66
C MET A 136 9.68 8.86 -1.37
N ILE A 137 9.00 9.27 -0.29
CA ILE A 137 9.54 9.39 1.08
C ILE A 137 8.82 8.43 2.02
N PRO A 138 9.38 8.06 3.18
CA PRO A 138 8.76 7.10 4.12
C PRO A 138 7.32 7.47 4.51
N GLU A 139 7.03 8.76 4.59
CA GLU A 139 5.74 9.32 4.93
C GLU A 139 4.63 8.89 3.97
N VAL A 140 4.92 8.54 2.71
CA VAL A 140 3.90 8.02 1.77
C VAL A 140 3.35 6.68 2.24
N ILE A 141 4.22 5.80 2.73
CA ILE A 141 3.85 4.48 3.26
C ILE A 141 3.10 4.65 4.58
N ILE A 142 3.60 5.54 5.46
CA ILE A 142 2.97 5.87 6.74
C ILE A 142 1.56 6.44 6.50
N ALA A 143 1.39 7.32 5.52
CA ALA A 143 0.11 7.93 5.18
C ALA A 143 -0.89 6.92 4.64
N MET A 144 -0.49 6.06 3.70
CA MET A 144 -1.34 5.01 3.15
C MET A 144 -1.79 4.02 4.23
N LEU A 145 -0.85 3.50 5.02
CA LEU A 145 -1.16 2.56 6.10
C LEU A 145 -1.98 3.23 7.21
N GLY A 146 -1.70 4.50 7.54
CA GLY A 146 -2.47 5.26 8.52
C GLY A 146 -3.93 5.44 8.11
N CYS A 147 -4.19 5.77 6.83
CA CYS A 147 -5.55 5.83 6.28
C CYS A 147 -6.24 4.46 6.38
N ALA A 148 -5.57 3.40 5.93
CA ALA A 148 -6.16 2.07 5.93
C ALA A 148 -6.41 1.54 7.35
N ARG A 149 -5.57 1.89 8.33
CA ARG A 149 -5.72 1.52 9.74
C ARG A 149 -7.06 1.98 10.32
N ILE A 150 -7.50 3.18 9.94
CA ILE A 150 -8.76 3.77 10.41
C ILE A 150 -9.94 3.52 9.46
N GLY A 151 -9.71 2.76 8.38
CA GLY A 151 -10.71 2.46 7.36
C GLY A 151 -11.06 3.65 6.45
N ALA A 152 -10.19 4.65 6.37
CA ALA A 152 -10.28 5.70 5.35
C ALA A 152 -9.76 5.18 3.99
N VAL A 153 -10.22 5.79 2.91
CA VAL A 153 -9.84 5.43 1.54
C VAL A 153 -8.79 6.41 1.04
N HIS A 154 -7.56 5.97 0.86
CA HIS A 154 -6.50 6.83 0.34
C HIS A 154 -6.52 6.88 -1.20
N SER A 155 -6.44 8.10 -1.76
CA SER A 155 -6.28 8.36 -3.18
C SER A 155 -4.91 8.98 -3.43
N VAL A 156 -3.97 8.15 -3.87
CA VAL A 156 -2.58 8.56 -4.12
C VAL A 156 -2.48 9.21 -5.50
N VAL A 157 -1.98 10.44 -5.53
CA VAL A 157 -1.68 11.20 -6.74
C VAL A 157 -0.17 11.32 -6.84
N PHE A 158 0.39 10.90 -7.98
CA PHE A 158 1.82 10.97 -8.21
C PHE A 158 2.33 12.42 -8.07
N SER A 159 3.35 12.65 -7.24
CA SER A 159 3.88 14.00 -6.91
C SER A 159 4.41 14.79 -8.11
N ALA A 160 4.60 14.14 -9.25
CA ALA A 160 5.01 14.79 -10.50
C ALA A 160 3.84 15.37 -11.31
N PHE A 161 2.61 15.03 -10.98
CA PHE A 161 1.46 15.57 -11.70
C PHE A 161 1.29 17.06 -11.44
N SER A 162 0.72 17.75 -12.42
CA SER A 162 0.38 19.17 -12.29
C SER A 162 -0.70 19.40 -11.24
N SER A 163 -0.76 20.63 -10.73
CA SER A 163 -1.84 21.08 -9.83
C SER A 163 -3.24 20.81 -10.40
N ARG A 164 -3.43 21.00 -11.71
CA ARG A 164 -4.71 20.66 -12.40
C ARG A 164 -5.04 19.18 -12.31
N ALA A 165 -4.05 18.30 -12.52
CA ALA A 165 -4.25 16.86 -12.45
C ALA A 165 -4.51 16.38 -11.00
N LEU A 166 -3.92 17.05 -10.01
CA LEU A 166 -4.25 16.86 -8.59
C LEU A 166 -5.71 17.30 -8.32
N ASN A 167 -6.08 18.51 -8.73
CA ASN A 167 -7.42 19.07 -8.49
C ASN A 167 -8.55 18.17 -8.99
N ILE A 168 -8.44 17.68 -10.23
CA ILE A 168 -9.46 16.80 -10.83
C ILE A 168 -9.70 15.57 -9.95
N ARG A 169 -8.62 14.97 -9.40
CA ARG A 169 -8.71 13.77 -8.55
C ARG A 169 -9.27 14.11 -7.17
N LEU A 170 -8.90 15.25 -6.59
CA LEU A 170 -9.45 15.67 -5.30
C LEU A 170 -10.96 15.90 -5.37
N ARG A 171 -11.43 16.54 -6.45
CA ARG A 171 -12.85 16.80 -6.69
C ARG A 171 -13.63 15.52 -6.95
N ASP A 172 -13.13 14.66 -7.83
CA ASP A 172 -13.77 13.39 -8.18
C ASP A 172 -13.91 12.47 -6.94
N THR A 173 -12.85 12.40 -6.13
CA THR A 173 -12.86 11.59 -4.90
C THR A 173 -13.52 12.29 -3.71
N LYS A 174 -13.90 13.57 -3.83
CA LYS A 174 -14.39 14.39 -2.70
C LYS A 174 -13.49 14.22 -1.48
N ALA A 175 -12.19 14.40 -1.70
CA ALA A 175 -11.17 14.18 -0.68
C ALA A 175 -11.36 15.17 0.47
N LYS A 176 -11.48 14.65 1.69
CA LYS A 176 -11.70 15.46 2.90
C LYS A 176 -10.43 16.11 3.42
N VAL A 177 -9.29 15.46 3.19
CA VAL A 177 -7.96 15.92 3.62
C VAL A 177 -6.99 15.65 2.48
N LEU A 178 -6.05 16.58 2.27
CA LEU A 178 -4.87 16.38 1.43
C LEU A 178 -3.63 16.25 2.32
N ILE A 179 -2.84 15.20 2.10
CA ILE A 179 -1.54 14.99 2.72
C ILE A 179 -0.47 15.31 1.67
N THR A 180 0.46 16.21 1.98
CA THR A 180 1.53 16.62 1.06
C THR A 180 2.82 16.99 1.80
N ALA A 181 3.86 17.33 1.05
CA ALA A 181 5.16 17.78 1.56
C ALA A 181 5.43 19.21 1.10
N ASP A 182 6.39 19.87 1.74
CA ASP A 182 6.97 21.15 1.32
C ASP A 182 7.61 21.02 -0.08
N GLY A 183 8.51 20.07 -0.25
CA GLY A 183 9.21 19.80 -1.50
C GLY A 183 9.97 18.49 -1.49
N TYR A 184 10.68 18.20 -2.58
CA TYR A 184 11.55 17.03 -2.68
C TYR A 184 12.59 17.17 -3.79
N TYR A 185 13.64 16.37 -3.71
CA TYR A 185 14.63 16.25 -4.78
C TYR A 185 14.14 15.34 -5.89
N ARG A 186 14.34 15.80 -7.13
CA ARG A 186 14.18 14.98 -8.33
C ARG A 186 15.20 15.35 -9.39
N LYS A 187 16.02 14.38 -9.79
CA LYS A 187 17.13 14.57 -10.74
C LYS A 187 18.06 15.74 -10.32
N GLY A 188 18.39 15.81 -9.03
CA GLY A 188 19.25 16.82 -8.43
C GLY A 188 18.60 18.20 -8.26
N LYS A 189 17.30 18.35 -8.56
CA LYS A 189 16.59 19.63 -8.44
C LYS A 189 15.54 19.56 -7.34
N VAL A 190 15.41 20.65 -6.58
CA VAL A 190 14.33 20.81 -5.61
C VAL A 190 13.03 21.13 -6.36
N ILE A 191 12.01 20.35 -6.11
CA ILE A 191 10.64 20.56 -6.58
C ILE A 191 9.82 21.11 -5.41
N ASP A 192 9.25 22.31 -5.58
CA ASP A 192 8.31 22.90 -4.64
C ASP A 192 6.93 22.22 -4.82
N LEU A 193 6.68 21.22 -3.97
CA LEU A 193 5.47 20.42 -4.05
C LEU A 193 4.29 21.14 -3.39
N LYS A 194 4.56 21.91 -2.34
CA LYS A 194 3.53 22.66 -1.61
C LYS A 194 2.88 23.72 -2.48
N LYS A 195 3.64 24.43 -3.31
CA LYS A 195 3.07 25.37 -4.29
C LYS A 195 2.10 24.68 -5.25
N ASN A 196 2.46 23.48 -5.73
CA ASN A 196 1.57 22.70 -6.61
C ASN A 196 0.33 22.18 -5.86
N ALA A 197 0.50 21.81 -4.59
CA ALA A 197 -0.61 21.40 -3.73
C ALA A 197 -1.58 22.56 -3.48
N ASP A 198 -1.07 23.76 -3.16
CA ASP A 198 -1.86 24.96 -2.91
C ASP A 198 -2.67 25.38 -4.13
N GLU A 199 -2.09 25.28 -5.32
CA GLU A 199 -2.84 25.49 -6.56
C GLU A 199 -3.85 24.37 -6.79
N GLY A 200 -3.50 23.11 -6.48
CA GLY A 200 -4.34 21.95 -6.70
C GLY A 200 -5.59 21.87 -5.81
N ILE A 201 -5.56 22.47 -4.61
CA ILE A 201 -6.72 22.53 -3.71
C ILE A 201 -7.69 23.68 -4.02
N LYS A 202 -7.34 24.60 -4.91
CA LYS A 202 -8.26 25.69 -5.26
C LYS A 202 -9.53 25.12 -5.90
N LYS A 203 -10.69 25.61 -5.47
CA LYS A 203 -12.00 25.18 -6.00
C LYS A 203 -12.27 23.67 -5.82
N THR A 204 -11.70 23.05 -4.78
CA THR A 204 -12.17 21.76 -4.27
C THR A 204 -13.24 22.05 -3.22
N GLU A 205 -14.51 21.87 -3.59
CA GLU A 205 -15.66 21.99 -2.68
C GLU A 205 -15.89 20.70 -1.89
#